data_AF-U1F6H3-F1
#
_entry.id   AF-U1F6H3-F1
#
_cell.length_a   1.000
_cell.length_b   1.000
_cell.length_c   1.000
_cell.angle_alpha   90.00
_cell.angle_beta   90.00
_cell.angle_gamma   90.00
#
_symmetry.space_group_name_H-M   'P 1'
#
loop_
_entity.id
_entity.type
_entity.pdbx_description
1 polymer ?
#
loop_
_entity_poly.entity_id
_entity_poly.type
_entity_poly.pdbx_seq_one_letter_code
_entity_poly.pdbx_strand_id
1 'polypeptide(L)'
;GRSAEAEISLDSASVSWSHAVVNVTNDGVHVIDHDSSNGTYLNGRKIGSDHTQPTQIRLGDILSIGGVCLMLVDSRMRVANRSHANSGKMPTAGAGGLIAFNRPPRTALPPHAEQISVPARKDSPSPAKFSWVAIVAPLLMAVLLVLVLGSMRYALIALLSPVMAVGSWIEQKRRNKSSDKDNEQTYLADLEKTRGEIEQAACAERSRTRAQVPYPHELVDAATGSTSVLWQVRRSHRDFYTAAVGTANIPFTPTPRSHSGPMQPRTKAIFDHAVLRATPLIADLQDGPIGIWGSRDECLCIARSLVCQLTTLSGPADFRLAVATDEARAEDWRFTAWLPHTQTGSTNPHERFIALDTTQASSMLRGLRDLLNTPEPASMLIVVDDLALTQGRDCPLRDILEYRPERREQAARRFVSAIIIAPTVDQLPSVCHTVVHAKTDNEVTVTIPSQSECTTHVTAAGVDADTARDWARRLARYDDPSVT
;
A
#
# COMPACT_ATOMS: atom_id res chain seq x y z
N GLY A 1 -20.19 7.80 14.78
CA GLY A 1 -21.40 7.50 13.95
C GLY A 1 -21.79 8.73 13.18
N ARG A 2 -22.91 8.72 12.45
CA ARG A 2 -23.44 9.92 11.76
C ARG A 2 -24.42 10.73 12.62
N SER A 3 -24.91 10.16 13.74
CA SER A 3 -25.78 10.89 14.68
C SER A 3 -25.09 12.15 15.22
N ALA A 4 -25.87 13.21 15.43
CA ALA A 4 -25.42 14.40 16.15
C ALA A 4 -25.16 14.11 17.64
N GLU A 5 -25.73 13.03 18.17
CA GLU A 5 -25.52 12.57 19.55
C GLU A 5 -24.27 11.68 19.69
N ALA A 6 -23.64 11.28 18.58
CA ALA A 6 -22.42 10.51 18.65
C ALA A 6 -21.26 11.39 19.16
N GLU A 7 -20.48 10.87 20.10
CA GLU A 7 -19.28 11.58 20.61
C GLU A 7 -18.29 11.94 19.50
N ILE A 8 -18.17 11.05 18.50
CA ILE A 8 -17.44 11.29 17.26
C ILE A 8 -18.46 11.22 16.12
N SER A 9 -18.89 12.39 15.66
CA SER A 9 -19.76 12.54 14.50
C SER A 9 -18.91 12.56 13.23
N LEU A 10 -19.26 11.70 12.27
CA LEU A 10 -18.57 11.55 10.99
C LEU A 10 -19.52 11.93 9.86
N ASP A 11 -19.09 12.86 9.03
CA ASP A 11 -19.83 13.32 7.86
C ASP A 11 -19.53 12.42 6.66
N SER A 12 -20.25 11.29 6.58
CA SER A 12 -20.13 10.33 5.49
C SER A 12 -21.42 9.53 5.35
N ALA A 13 -21.92 9.39 4.12
CA ALA A 13 -23.19 8.75 3.82
C ALA A 13 -23.19 7.24 4.11
N SER A 14 -22.04 6.59 3.97
CA SER A 14 -21.81 5.18 4.30
C SER A 14 -21.63 4.92 5.80
N VAL A 15 -21.61 5.97 6.63
CA VAL A 15 -21.57 5.82 8.09
C VAL A 15 -23.01 5.75 8.64
N SER A 16 -23.37 4.58 9.19
CA SER A 16 -24.59 4.37 9.97
C SER A 16 -24.76 5.38 11.12
N TRP A 17 -26.03 5.62 11.51
CA TRP A 17 -26.41 6.58 12.54
C TRP A 17 -25.62 6.37 13.86
N SER A 18 -25.73 5.16 14.40
CA SER A 18 -24.74 4.56 15.30
C SER A 18 -24.00 3.48 14.52
N HIS A 19 -22.67 3.54 14.46
CA HIS A 19 -21.88 2.67 13.58
C HIS A 19 -20.95 1.75 14.35
N ALA A 20 -20.19 2.31 15.28
CA ALA A 20 -19.29 1.57 16.14
C ALA A 20 -19.20 2.29 17.48
N VAL A 21 -18.93 1.52 18.53
CA VAL A 21 -18.68 2.02 19.88
C VAL A 21 -17.22 1.73 20.23
N VAL A 22 -16.51 2.76 20.65
CA VAL A 22 -15.13 2.66 21.12
C VAL A 22 -15.11 2.84 22.64
N ASN A 23 -14.67 1.82 23.35
CA ASN A 23 -14.54 1.83 24.80
C ASN A 23 -13.07 1.96 25.19
N VAL A 24 -12.76 2.97 26.00
CA VAL A 24 -11.42 3.16 26.58
C VAL A 24 -11.44 2.66 28.02
N THR A 25 -10.72 1.58 28.29
CA THR A 25 -10.60 0.97 29.61
C THR A 25 -9.14 1.02 30.08
N ASN A 26 -8.87 0.61 31.31
CA ASN A 26 -7.50 0.48 31.83
C ASN A 26 -6.68 -0.57 31.06
N ASP A 27 -7.34 -1.56 30.45
CA ASP A 27 -6.72 -2.66 29.72
C ASP A 27 -6.47 -2.33 28.24
N GLY A 28 -7.01 -1.20 27.75
CA GLY A 28 -6.74 -0.68 26.42
C GLY A 28 -7.96 -0.04 25.76
N VAL A 29 -7.83 0.18 24.45
CA VAL A 29 -8.91 0.70 23.60
C VAL A 29 -9.55 -0.47 22.88
N HIS A 30 -10.87 -0.53 22.92
CA HIS A 30 -11.66 -1.61 22.35
C HIS A 30 -12.75 -1.07 21.44
N VAL A 31 -13.08 -1.80 20.38
CA VAL A 31 -14.14 -1.43 19.43
C VAL A 31 -15.09 -2.58 19.18
N ILE A 32 -16.37 -2.23 19.03
CA ILE A 32 -17.45 -3.14 18.65
C ILE A 32 -18.24 -2.47 17.52
N ASP A 33 -18.60 -3.25 16.50
CA ASP A 33 -19.53 -2.80 15.47
C ASP A 33 -20.94 -2.69 16.06
N HIS A 34 -21.63 -1.58 15.83
CA HIS A 34 -22.96 -1.34 16.39
C HIS A 34 -24.06 -1.69 15.36
N ASP A 35 -23.98 -2.91 14.83
CA ASP A 35 -24.80 -3.46 13.75
C ASP A 35 -24.88 -2.52 12.54
N SER A 36 -23.71 -2.05 12.11
CA SER A 36 -23.62 -1.10 11.02
C SER A 36 -23.94 -1.76 9.67
N SER A 37 -24.51 -0.97 8.75
CA SER A 37 -24.94 -1.48 7.45
C SER A 37 -23.76 -1.91 6.57
N ASN A 38 -22.67 -1.16 6.64
CA ASN A 38 -21.48 -1.40 5.83
C ASN A 38 -20.40 -2.20 6.58
N GLY A 39 -20.56 -2.40 7.88
CA GLY A 39 -19.59 -3.07 8.74
C GLY A 39 -18.44 -2.15 9.16
N THR A 40 -17.90 -2.45 10.34
CA THR A 40 -16.66 -1.88 10.85
C THR A 40 -15.48 -2.81 10.55
N TYR A 41 -14.34 -2.26 10.13
CA TYR A 41 -13.15 -3.03 9.80
C TYR A 41 -11.93 -2.53 10.57
N LEU A 42 -11.24 -3.41 11.27
CA LEU A 42 -9.94 -3.14 11.90
C LEU A 42 -8.85 -3.75 11.03
N ASN A 43 -7.92 -2.93 10.54
CA ASN A 43 -6.83 -3.37 9.66
C ASN A 43 -7.34 -4.17 8.44
N GLY A 44 -8.49 -3.75 7.89
CA GLY A 44 -9.15 -4.40 6.75
C GLY A 44 -9.76 -5.78 7.06
N ARG A 45 -9.89 -6.16 8.33
CA ARG A 45 -10.68 -7.32 8.80
C ARG A 45 -11.97 -6.83 9.42
N LYS A 46 -13.10 -7.40 8.99
CA LYS A 46 -14.40 -7.08 9.57
C LYS A 46 -14.43 -7.51 11.03
N ILE A 47 -14.85 -6.62 11.93
CA ILE A 47 -15.07 -6.95 13.34
C ILE A 47 -16.53 -7.31 13.58
N GLY A 48 -16.81 -8.01 14.69
CA GLY A 48 -18.16 -8.41 15.06
C GLY A 48 -18.93 -7.35 15.85
N SER A 49 -20.25 -7.54 15.97
CA SER A 49 -21.15 -6.77 16.83
C SER A 49 -21.42 -7.43 18.19
N ASP A 50 -20.74 -8.55 18.49
CA ASP A 50 -20.85 -9.20 19.79
C ASP A 50 -20.17 -8.38 20.88
N HIS A 51 -20.98 -7.73 21.72
CA HIS A 51 -20.54 -6.93 22.85
C HIS A 51 -19.74 -7.73 23.89
N THR A 52 -19.84 -9.05 23.91
CA THR A 52 -19.07 -9.91 24.83
C THR A 52 -17.65 -10.17 24.36
N GLN A 53 -17.34 -9.90 23.08
CA GLN A 53 -16.02 -10.12 22.48
C GLN A 53 -15.53 -8.86 21.74
N PRO A 54 -15.29 -7.75 22.46
CA PRO A 54 -14.80 -6.54 21.84
C PRO A 54 -13.40 -6.72 21.24
N THR A 55 -13.16 -6.11 20.07
CA THR A 55 -11.86 -6.18 19.42
C THR A 55 -10.93 -5.10 19.96
N GLN A 56 -9.73 -5.45 20.43
CA GLN A 56 -8.75 -4.47 20.92
C GLN A 56 -8.12 -3.71 19.74
N ILE A 57 -8.05 -2.39 19.84
CA ILE A 57 -7.34 -1.48 18.92
C ILE A 57 -5.97 -1.15 19.51
N ARG A 58 -4.92 -1.27 18.70
CA ARG A 58 -3.55 -0.85 19.06
C ARG A 58 -3.18 0.47 18.38
N LEU A 59 -2.15 1.11 18.90
CA LEU A 59 -1.61 2.32 18.28
C LEU A 59 -1.16 2.04 16.85
N GLY A 60 -1.58 2.92 15.94
CA GLY A 60 -1.28 2.79 14.51
C GLY A 60 -2.23 1.85 13.74
N ASP A 61 -3.13 1.13 14.42
CA ASP A 61 -4.18 0.37 13.74
C ASP A 61 -5.16 1.31 13.02
N ILE A 62 -5.66 0.82 11.89
CA ILE A 62 -6.60 1.57 11.04
C ILE A 62 -7.99 0.98 11.23
N LEU A 63 -8.92 1.83 11.67
CA LEU A 63 -10.33 1.53 11.79
C LEU A 63 -11.07 2.15 10.59
N SER A 64 -11.56 1.31 9.67
CA SER A 64 -12.37 1.76 8.55
C SER A 64 -13.86 1.62 8.90
N ILE A 65 -14.59 2.72 8.73
CA ILE A 65 -16.02 2.88 9.02
C ILE A 65 -16.63 3.61 7.82
N GLY A 66 -17.32 2.87 6.95
CA GLY A 66 -17.78 3.42 5.68
C GLY A 66 -16.62 3.98 4.83
N GLY A 67 -16.79 5.20 4.31
CA GLY A 67 -15.80 5.96 3.54
C GLY A 67 -14.76 6.68 4.40
N VAL A 68 -14.65 6.36 5.70
CA VAL A 68 -13.72 7.04 6.63
C VAL A 68 -12.74 6.04 7.21
N CYS A 69 -11.46 6.40 7.22
CA CYS A 69 -10.41 5.70 7.96
C CYS A 69 -9.97 6.52 9.17
N LEU A 70 -10.08 5.93 10.35
CA LEU A 70 -9.59 6.48 11.61
C LEU A 70 -8.35 5.73 12.06
N MET A 71 -7.43 6.42 12.73
CA MET A 71 -6.25 5.81 13.31
C MET A 71 -6.12 6.19 14.77
N LEU A 72 -5.89 5.19 15.62
CA LEU A 72 -5.58 5.44 17.01
C LEU A 72 -4.12 5.88 17.14
N VAL A 73 -3.91 7.08 17.67
CA VAL A 73 -2.59 7.68 17.90
C VAL A 73 -2.44 8.08 19.36
N ASP A 74 -1.22 8.02 19.89
CA ASP A 74 -0.93 8.56 21.22
C ASP A 74 -0.72 10.08 21.11
N SER A 75 -1.62 10.84 21.72
CA SER A 75 -1.58 12.30 21.73
C SER A 75 -0.29 12.84 22.37
N ARG A 76 0.26 12.15 23.38
CA ARG A 76 1.52 12.54 24.03
C ARG A 76 2.70 12.37 23.10
N MET A 77 2.77 11.26 22.37
CA MET A 77 3.79 11.05 21.33
C MET A 77 3.64 12.07 20.20
N ARG A 78 2.41 12.36 19.78
CA ARG A 78 2.13 13.35 18.73
C ARG A 78 2.61 14.76 19.12
N VAL A 79 2.37 15.17 20.37
CA VAL A 79 2.88 16.44 20.92
C VAL A 79 4.40 16.39 21.09
N ALA A 80 4.94 15.31 21.65
CA ALA A 80 6.38 15.15 21.86
C ALA A 80 7.17 15.20 20.54
N ASN A 81 6.64 14.61 19.46
CA ASN A 81 7.25 14.69 18.12
C ASN A 81 7.24 16.11 17.57
N ARG A 82 6.20 16.90 17.84
CA ARG A 82 6.17 18.34 17.50
C ARG A 82 7.17 19.16 18.33
N SER A 83 7.44 18.76 19.57
CA SER A 83 8.35 19.47 20.49
C SER A 83 9.82 19.05 20.34
N HIS A 84 10.12 17.79 20.05
CA HIS A 84 11.50 17.28 19.93
C HIS A 84 12.24 17.87 18.74
N ALA A 85 11.56 18.14 17.63
CA ALA A 85 12.18 18.83 16.51
C ALA A 85 12.46 20.33 16.80
N ASN A 86 11.83 20.89 17.84
CA ASN A 86 12.18 22.21 18.42
C ASN A 86 13.21 22.13 19.56
N SER A 87 13.74 20.95 19.91
CA SER A 87 14.67 20.78 21.03
C SER A 87 16.15 20.96 20.66
N GLY A 88 16.47 21.01 19.36
CA GLY A 88 17.71 21.66 18.90
C GLY A 88 17.60 23.17 19.09
N LYS A 89 18.72 23.88 19.28
CA LYS A 89 18.77 25.37 19.29
C LYS A 89 17.77 25.87 18.24
N MET A 90 16.71 26.56 18.67
CA MET A 90 15.69 27.08 17.73
C MET A 90 16.43 27.68 16.54
N PRO A 91 16.24 27.17 15.31
CA PRO A 91 16.87 27.78 14.16
C PRO A 91 16.40 29.23 14.17
N THR A 92 17.33 30.14 14.40
CA THR A 92 17.02 31.57 14.46
C THR A 92 16.34 31.90 13.15
N ALA A 93 15.09 32.35 13.20
CA ALA A 93 14.40 32.78 12.00
C ALA A 93 15.29 33.82 11.31
N GLY A 94 15.60 33.62 10.04
CA GLY A 94 16.41 34.56 9.27
C GLY A 94 15.74 35.94 9.21
N ALA A 95 16.41 36.93 8.62
CA ALA A 95 15.85 38.29 8.49
C ALA A 95 14.46 38.34 7.81
N GLY A 96 14.07 37.29 7.06
CA GLY A 96 12.75 37.11 6.45
C GLY A 96 11.71 36.33 7.26
N GLY A 97 11.99 35.96 8.53
CA GLY A 97 11.05 35.20 9.36
C GLY A 97 10.95 33.71 9.05
N LEU A 98 11.79 33.20 8.13
CA LEU A 98 11.84 31.79 7.74
C LEU A 98 12.81 30.99 8.61
N ILE A 99 12.45 29.74 8.86
CA ILE A 99 13.22 28.76 9.62
C ILE A 99 14.06 27.95 8.63
N ALA A 100 15.36 28.17 8.60
CA ALA A 100 16.28 27.36 7.80
C ALA A 100 16.23 25.90 8.28
N PHE A 101 15.70 25.01 7.46
CA PHE A 101 15.52 23.61 7.83
C PHE A 101 16.68 22.77 7.29
N ASN A 102 17.56 22.34 8.18
CA ASN A 102 18.58 21.35 7.84
C ASN A 102 17.94 19.97 7.77
N ARG A 103 17.95 19.38 6.58
CA ARG A 103 17.30 18.10 6.31
C ARG A 103 18.17 16.94 6.80
N PRO A 104 17.78 16.22 7.87
CA PRO A 104 18.61 15.13 8.41
C PRO A 104 18.72 13.95 7.44
N PRO A 105 19.75 13.09 7.56
CA PRO A 105 19.83 11.83 6.83
C PRO A 105 18.58 10.97 7.08
N ARG A 106 18.04 10.40 6.01
CA ARG A 106 16.83 9.58 6.07
C ARG A 106 17.12 8.21 6.69
N THR A 107 16.27 7.79 7.63
CA THR A 107 16.30 6.44 8.20
C THR A 107 15.99 5.39 7.13
N ALA A 108 16.69 4.26 7.16
CA ALA A 108 16.41 3.15 6.26
C ALA A 108 14.99 2.61 6.47
N LEU A 109 14.33 2.24 5.36
CA LEU A 109 13.02 1.59 5.41
C LEU A 109 13.13 0.22 6.09
N PRO A 110 12.10 -0.22 6.84
CA PRO A 110 12.04 -1.57 7.41
C PRO A 110 12.27 -2.62 6.32
N PRO A 111 12.98 -3.74 6.57
CA PRO A 111 13.25 -4.74 5.53
C PRO A 111 11.96 -5.31 4.92
N HIS A 112 12.08 -5.86 3.70
CA HIS A 112 10.99 -6.65 3.11
C HIS A 112 10.70 -7.90 3.96
N ALA A 113 9.49 -8.41 3.85
CA ALA A 113 9.05 -9.61 4.54
C ALA A 113 9.91 -10.83 4.18
N GLU A 114 10.05 -11.74 5.14
CA GLU A 114 10.80 -12.98 4.96
C GLU A 114 10.08 -13.97 4.03
N GLN A 115 10.84 -14.93 3.50
CA GLN A 115 10.29 -15.98 2.65
C GLN A 115 9.45 -16.99 3.44
N ILE A 116 8.29 -17.31 2.89
CA ILE A 116 7.24 -18.07 3.54
C ILE A 116 7.40 -19.56 3.27
N SER A 117 7.17 -20.40 4.29
CA SER A 117 7.22 -21.84 4.10
C SER A 117 6.14 -22.34 3.12
N VAL A 118 6.49 -23.32 2.29
CA VAL A 118 5.54 -23.95 1.35
C VAL A 118 5.19 -25.32 1.89
N PRO A 119 4.00 -25.50 2.49
CA PRO A 119 3.58 -26.78 3.04
C PRO A 119 3.38 -27.80 1.91
N ALA A 120 3.86 -29.01 2.14
CA ALA A 120 3.68 -30.13 1.22
C ALA A 120 3.19 -31.34 1.99
N ARG A 121 2.06 -31.91 1.55
CA ARG A 121 1.62 -33.21 2.05
C ARG A 121 2.69 -34.26 1.75
N LYS A 122 3.14 -34.94 2.79
CA LYS A 122 4.07 -36.07 2.68
C LYS A 122 3.36 -37.25 2.01
N ASP A 123 4.05 -37.89 1.06
CA ASP A 123 3.55 -39.09 0.42
C ASP A 123 3.44 -40.24 1.44
N SER A 124 2.28 -40.89 1.47
CA SER A 124 2.10 -42.12 2.22
C SER A 124 2.94 -43.24 1.58
N PRO A 125 3.59 -44.10 2.38
CA PRO A 125 4.39 -45.19 1.85
C PRO A 125 3.54 -46.06 0.91
N SER A 126 4.13 -46.45 -0.23
CA SER A 126 3.42 -47.19 -1.29
C SER A 126 2.67 -48.39 -0.71
N PRO A 127 1.44 -48.69 -1.19
CA PRO A 127 0.67 -49.80 -0.68
C PRO A 127 1.48 -51.10 -0.78
N ALA A 128 1.45 -51.88 0.31
CA ALA A 128 2.10 -53.18 0.36
C ALA A 128 1.61 -54.03 -0.82
N LYS A 129 2.49 -54.31 -1.79
CA LYS A 129 2.16 -55.27 -2.85
C LYS A 129 2.03 -56.63 -2.18
N PHE A 130 0.86 -57.26 -2.33
CA PHE A 130 0.64 -58.60 -1.80
C PHE A 130 1.60 -59.56 -2.52
N SER A 131 2.65 -59.99 -1.82
CA SER A 131 3.69 -60.85 -2.40
C SER A 131 3.21 -62.30 -2.39
N TRP A 132 2.57 -62.71 -3.50
CA TRP A 132 2.23 -64.11 -3.73
C TRP A 132 3.45 -65.04 -3.63
N VAL A 133 4.63 -64.53 -4.00
CA VAL A 133 5.90 -65.26 -3.90
C VAL A 133 6.22 -65.63 -2.45
N ALA A 134 5.95 -64.74 -1.48
CA ALA A 134 6.18 -65.01 -0.06
C ALA A 134 5.25 -66.10 0.51
N ILE A 135 4.11 -66.36 -0.15
CA ILE A 135 3.18 -67.44 0.22
C ILE A 135 3.56 -68.74 -0.49
N VAL A 136 3.79 -68.67 -1.80
CA VAL A 136 3.98 -69.86 -2.65
C VAL A 136 5.35 -70.50 -2.46
N ALA A 137 6.43 -69.72 -2.30
CA ALA A 137 7.79 -70.28 -2.22
C ALA A 137 8.02 -71.15 -0.96
N PRO A 138 7.62 -70.76 0.26
CA PRO A 138 7.74 -71.62 1.44
C PRO A 138 6.84 -72.86 1.38
N LEU A 139 5.64 -72.72 0.80
CA LEU A 139 4.72 -73.85 0.57
C LEU A 139 5.34 -74.90 -0.36
N LEU A 140 5.92 -74.48 -1.48
CA LEU A 140 6.63 -75.38 -2.41
C LEU A 140 7.86 -76.03 -1.77
N MET A 141 8.68 -75.25 -1.04
CA MET A 141 9.85 -75.77 -0.31
C MET A 141 9.47 -76.76 0.79
N ALA A 142 8.38 -76.52 1.50
CA ALA A 142 7.89 -77.43 2.53
C ALA A 142 7.40 -78.76 1.93
N VAL A 143 6.69 -78.72 0.79
CA VAL A 143 6.30 -79.94 0.06
C VAL A 143 7.54 -80.74 -0.33
N LEU A 144 8.58 -80.10 -0.85
CA LEU A 144 9.84 -80.74 -1.19
C LEU A 144 10.51 -81.38 0.04
N LEU A 145 10.60 -80.66 1.16
CA LEU A 145 11.23 -81.17 2.39
C LEU A 145 10.45 -82.33 3.02
N VAL A 146 9.12 -82.32 2.96
CA VAL A 146 8.27 -83.43 3.45
C VAL A 146 8.51 -84.69 2.62
N LEU A 147 8.63 -84.55 1.29
CA LEU A 147 8.92 -85.68 0.39
C LEU A 147 10.30 -86.29 0.62
N VAL A 148 11.32 -85.48 0.94
CA VAL A 148 12.71 -85.96 1.13
C VAL A 148 12.99 -86.45 2.56
N LEU A 149 12.52 -85.74 3.59
CA LEU A 149 12.83 -86.05 5.01
C LEU A 149 11.73 -86.84 5.73
N GLY A 150 10.56 -87.07 5.11
CA GLY A 150 9.50 -87.97 5.62
C GLY A 150 8.79 -87.55 6.91
N SER A 151 9.01 -86.31 7.39
CA SER A 151 8.46 -85.84 8.68
C SER A 151 7.39 -84.77 8.48
N MET A 152 6.16 -85.02 8.98
CA MET A 152 5.02 -84.09 8.88
C MET A 152 5.23 -82.76 9.63
N ARG A 153 6.19 -82.67 10.55
CA ARG A 153 6.47 -81.47 11.35
C ARG A 153 6.82 -80.23 10.51
N TYR A 154 7.39 -80.43 9.32
CA TYR A 154 7.75 -79.33 8.41
C TYR A 154 6.53 -78.69 7.71
N ALA A 155 5.42 -79.44 7.54
CA ALA A 155 4.18 -78.91 6.99
C ALA A 155 3.49 -77.92 7.95
N LEU A 156 3.61 -78.13 9.26
CA LEU A 156 3.09 -77.23 10.30
C LEU A 156 3.78 -75.85 10.27
N ILE A 157 5.10 -75.83 10.06
CA ILE A 157 5.88 -74.58 9.95
C ILE A 157 5.49 -73.83 8.66
N ALA A 158 5.21 -74.54 7.58
CA ALA A 158 4.79 -73.97 6.31
C ALA A 158 3.43 -73.25 6.40
N LEU A 159 2.51 -73.77 7.22
CA LEU A 159 1.18 -73.18 7.42
C LEU A 159 1.21 -71.86 8.21
N LEU A 160 2.28 -71.62 8.99
CA LEU A 160 2.49 -70.38 9.73
C LEU A 160 2.83 -69.19 8.81
N SER A 161 3.46 -69.47 7.66
CA SER A 161 3.91 -68.44 6.70
C SER A 161 2.73 -67.70 6.02
N PRO A 162 1.69 -68.38 5.49
CA PRO A 162 0.48 -67.73 5.00
C PRO A 162 -0.23 -66.85 6.05
N VAL A 163 -0.29 -67.31 7.31
CA VAL A 163 -0.93 -66.56 8.40
C VAL A 163 -0.17 -65.26 8.69
N MET A 164 1.16 -65.29 8.73
CA MET A 164 1.99 -64.10 8.89
C MET A 164 1.93 -63.15 7.69
N ALA A 165 1.88 -63.67 6.46
CA ALA A 165 1.76 -62.86 5.25
C ALA A 165 0.43 -62.10 5.20
N VAL A 166 -0.68 -62.74 5.58
CA VAL A 166 -1.99 -62.08 5.68
C VAL A 166 -2.02 -61.09 6.84
N GLY A 167 -1.47 -61.46 8.01
CA GLY A 167 -1.38 -60.59 9.18
C GLY A 167 -0.61 -59.30 8.90
N SER A 168 0.58 -59.41 8.31
CA SER A 168 1.42 -58.26 7.93
C SER A 168 0.75 -57.37 6.87
N TRP A 169 0.04 -57.94 5.91
CA TRP A 169 -0.71 -57.16 4.91
C TRP A 169 -1.86 -56.36 5.55
N ILE A 170 -2.65 -56.98 6.44
CA ILE A 170 -3.73 -56.29 7.16
C ILE A 170 -3.16 -55.17 8.04
N GLU A 171 -2.07 -55.46 8.76
CA GLU A 171 -1.39 -54.50 9.63
C GLU A 171 -0.83 -53.32 8.83
N GLN A 172 -0.19 -53.59 7.68
CA GLN A 172 0.36 -52.55 6.81
C GLN A 172 -0.74 -51.72 6.13
N LYS A 173 -1.87 -52.33 5.74
CA LYS A 173 -3.03 -51.60 5.23
C LYS A 173 -3.63 -50.67 6.28
N ARG A 174 -3.75 -51.14 7.53
CA ARG A 174 -4.23 -50.32 8.66
C ARG A 174 -3.24 -49.19 8.98
N ARG A 175 -1.93 -49.47 9.02
CA ARG A 175 -0.87 -48.48 9.21
C ARG A 175 -0.85 -47.43 8.11
N ASN A 176 -0.96 -47.81 6.84
CA ASN A 176 -1.01 -46.86 5.72
C ASN A 176 -2.24 -45.96 5.81
N LYS A 177 -3.43 -46.49 6.14
CA LYS A 177 -4.64 -45.67 6.32
C LYS A 177 -4.53 -44.71 7.50
N SER A 178 -3.87 -45.13 8.59
CA SER A 178 -3.60 -44.26 9.74
C SER A 178 -2.60 -43.17 9.38
N SER A 179 -1.47 -43.54 8.78
CA SER A 179 -0.42 -42.61 8.35
C SER A 179 -0.95 -41.59 7.34
N ASP A 180 -1.86 -41.98 6.44
CA ASP A 180 -2.45 -41.05 5.48
C ASP A 180 -3.31 -39.99 6.15
N LYS A 181 -4.07 -40.37 7.19
CA LYS A 181 -4.84 -39.44 8.02
C LYS A 181 -3.93 -38.50 8.80
N ASP A 182 -2.88 -39.04 9.42
CA ASP A 182 -1.92 -38.24 10.20
C ASP A 182 -1.15 -37.26 9.30
N ASN A 183 -0.77 -37.70 8.09
CA ASN A 183 -0.14 -36.85 7.07
C ASN A 183 -1.08 -35.73 6.60
N GLU A 184 -2.38 -36.02 6.41
CA GLU A 184 -3.38 -34.99 6.08
C GLU A 184 -3.57 -34.00 7.23
N GLN A 185 -3.66 -34.47 8.48
CA GLN A 185 -3.78 -33.59 9.66
C GLN A 185 -2.55 -32.68 9.82
N THR A 186 -1.36 -33.23 9.64
CA THR A 186 -0.11 -32.45 9.69
C THR A 186 -0.09 -31.41 8.58
N TYR A 187 -0.48 -31.79 7.36
CA TYR A 187 -0.58 -30.86 6.23
C TYR A 187 -1.59 -29.72 6.50
N LEU A 188 -2.76 -30.02 7.08
CA LEU A 188 -3.73 -28.99 7.45
C LEU A 188 -3.20 -28.04 8.53
N ALA A 189 -2.47 -28.56 9.52
CA ALA A 189 -1.83 -27.73 10.54
C ALA A 189 -0.74 -26.83 9.94
N ASP A 190 0.07 -27.37 9.01
CA ASP A 190 1.10 -26.61 8.31
C ASP A 190 0.49 -25.53 7.40
N LEU A 191 -0.67 -25.79 6.78
CA LEU A 191 -1.41 -24.78 6.01
C LEU A 191 -1.86 -23.61 6.89
N GLU A 192 -2.38 -23.88 8.09
CA GLU A 192 -2.81 -22.83 9.01
C GLU A 192 -1.62 -22.02 9.53
N LYS A 193 -0.50 -22.69 9.82
CA LYS A 193 0.76 -22.02 10.15
C LYS A 193 1.23 -21.11 9.01
N THR A 194 1.20 -21.61 7.78
CA THR A 194 1.57 -20.85 6.57
C THR A 194 0.67 -19.62 6.38
N ARG A 195 -0.63 -19.76 6.67
CA ARG A 195 -1.56 -18.63 6.66
C ARG A 195 -1.14 -17.54 7.65
N GLY A 196 -0.77 -17.93 8.87
CA GLY A 196 -0.21 -17.00 9.87
C GLY A 196 1.10 -16.33 9.41
N GLU A 197 2.00 -17.07 8.77
CA GLU A 197 3.24 -16.52 8.19
C GLU A 197 2.93 -15.48 7.09
N ILE A 198 1.95 -15.74 6.23
CA ILE A 198 1.49 -14.79 5.19
C ILE A 198 0.93 -13.52 5.81
N GLU A 199 0.15 -13.64 6.87
CA GLU A 199 -0.43 -12.48 7.56
C GLU A 199 0.64 -11.63 8.25
N GLN A 200 1.66 -12.26 8.85
CA GLN A 200 2.80 -11.57 9.42
C GLN A 200 3.64 -10.86 8.33
N ALA A 201 3.90 -11.55 7.22
CA ALA A 201 4.58 -10.98 6.06
C ALA A 201 3.83 -9.77 5.49
N ALA A 202 2.50 -9.89 5.35
CA ALA A 202 1.64 -8.80 4.90
C ALA A 202 1.69 -7.59 5.85
N CYS A 203 1.75 -7.84 7.16
CA CYS A 203 1.86 -6.77 8.16
C CYS A 203 3.22 -6.05 8.09
N ALA A 204 4.30 -6.79 7.84
CA ALA A 204 5.65 -6.25 7.64
C ALA A 204 5.73 -5.39 6.36
N GLU A 205 5.21 -5.88 5.23
CA GLU A 205 5.15 -5.11 3.98
C GLU A 205 4.30 -3.85 4.13
N ARG A 206 3.12 -3.94 4.76
CA ARG A 206 2.28 -2.77 5.04
C ARG A 206 3.02 -1.72 5.89
N SER A 207 3.75 -2.17 6.91
CA SER A 207 4.54 -1.27 7.77
C SER A 207 5.66 -0.59 6.98
N ARG A 208 6.32 -1.31 6.07
CA ARG A 208 7.31 -0.76 5.15
C ARG A 208 6.69 0.26 4.19
N THR A 209 5.55 -0.04 3.57
CA THR A 209 4.81 0.88 2.69
C THR A 209 4.44 2.17 3.42
N ARG A 210 3.95 2.07 4.66
CA ARG A 210 3.61 3.24 5.48
C ARG A 210 4.84 4.06 5.89
N ALA A 211 5.97 3.42 6.17
CA ALA A 211 7.22 4.12 6.45
C ALA A 211 7.77 4.85 5.20
N GLN A 212 7.48 4.33 4.01
CA GLN A 212 7.83 4.95 2.73
C GLN A 212 6.93 6.15 2.44
N VAL A 213 5.60 5.97 2.52
CA VAL A 213 4.59 7.00 2.28
C VAL A 213 3.64 7.08 3.48
N PRO A 214 3.92 7.97 4.45
CA PRO A 214 3.06 8.19 5.61
C PRO A 214 1.68 8.72 5.23
N TYR A 215 0.69 8.54 6.09
CA TYR A 215 -0.66 9.07 5.84
C TYR A 215 -0.71 10.60 5.92
N PRO A 216 -1.68 11.26 5.25
CA PRO A 216 -1.76 12.71 5.24
C PRO A 216 -1.75 13.36 6.63
N HIS A 217 -2.44 12.78 7.61
CA HIS A 217 -2.47 13.32 8.97
C HIS A 217 -1.08 13.30 9.66
N GLU A 218 -0.25 12.30 9.36
CA GLU A 218 1.14 12.21 9.85
C GLU A 218 2.03 13.26 9.16
N LEU A 219 1.77 13.55 7.88
CA LEU A 219 2.51 14.56 7.13
C LEU A 219 2.12 16.00 7.52
N VAL A 220 0.86 16.23 7.89
CA VAL A 220 0.45 17.49 8.54
C VAL A 220 1.25 17.70 9.83
N ASP A 221 1.43 16.65 10.64
CA ASP A 221 2.25 16.74 11.85
C ASP A 221 3.72 17.03 11.54
N ALA A 222 4.27 16.41 10.49
CA ALA A 222 5.63 16.68 10.02
C ALA A 222 5.83 18.15 9.60
N ALA A 223 4.90 18.70 8.82
CA ALA A 223 4.90 20.11 8.44
C ALA A 223 4.75 21.05 9.65
N THR A 224 4.08 20.61 10.72
CA THR A 224 3.89 21.42 11.93
C THR A 224 5.13 21.45 12.81
N GLY A 225 5.73 20.28 13.02
CA GLY A 225 6.73 20.06 14.04
C GLY A 225 8.17 20.11 13.56
N SER A 226 8.44 20.25 12.25
CA SER A 226 9.79 20.11 11.66
C SER A 226 10.40 18.72 11.92
N THR A 227 9.59 17.67 11.90
CA THR A 227 10.09 16.31 12.15
C THR A 227 11.06 15.87 11.06
N SER A 228 11.85 14.81 11.30
CA SER A 228 12.77 14.24 10.31
C SER A 228 12.09 13.71 9.04
N VAL A 229 10.76 13.66 9.01
CA VAL A 229 9.94 13.29 7.84
C VAL A 229 9.85 14.45 6.83
N LEU A 230 9.89 15.69 7.30
CA LEU A 230 9.84 16.88 6.44
C LEU A 230 11.05 16.86 5.49
N TRP A 231 10.75 16.91 4.19
CA TRP A 231 11.74 16.93 3.11
C TRP A 231 12.80 15.84 3.24
N GLN A 232 12.44 14.64 3.69
CA GLN A 232 13.37 13.52 3.83
C GLN A 232 13.69 12.81 2.50
N VAL A 233 12.80 12.92 1.51
CA VAL A 233 12.93 12.26 0.22
C VAL A 233 13.77 13.14 -0.70
N ARG A 234 14.68 12.52 -1.47
CA ARG A 234 15.59 13.17 -2.42
C ARG A 234 15.30 12.66 -3.81
N ARG A 235 15.64 13.46 -4.83
CA ARG A 235 15.58 13.07 -6.25
C ARG A 235 16.25 11.72 -6.58
N SER A 236 17.26 11.32 -5.82
CA SER A 236 17.99 10.05 -6.05
C SER A 236 17.29 8.83 -5.44
N HIS A 237 16.36 9.02 -4.51
CA HIS A 237 15.62 7.92 -3.89
C HIS A 237 14.61 7.33 -4.85
N ARG A 238 14.32 6.02 -4.68
CA ARG A 238 13.37 5.31 -5.53
C ARG A 238 11.93 5.74 -5.33
N ASP A 239 11.62 6.29 -4.16
CA ASP A 239 10.29 6.75 -3.76
C ASP A 239 10.16 8.28 -3.85
N PHE A 240 11.04 8.91 -4.62
CA PHE A 240 10.80 10.27 -5.07
C PHE A 240 9.47 10.30 -5.85
N TYR A 241 8.66 11.34 -5.67
CA TYR A 241 7.39 11.48 -6.40
C TYR A 241 6.31 10.41 -6.14
N THR A 242 6.40 9.69 -5.02
CA THR A 242 5.33 8.79 -4.60
C THR A 242 4.42 9.44 -3.56
N ALA A 243 3.11 9.26 -3.70
CA ALA A 243 2.10 9.74 -2.75
C ALA A 243 0.96 8.72 -2.59
N ALA A 244 0.26 8.75 -1.45
CA ALA A 244 -0.85 7.85 -1.18
C ALA A 244 -2.15 8.46 -1.71
N VAL A 245 -2.81 7.74 -2.63
CA VAL A 245 -4.14 8.11 -3.14
C VAL A 245 -5.23 7.79 -2.11
N GLY A 246 -5.02 6.73 -1.32
CA GLY A 246 -5.97 6.25 -0.34
C GLY A 246 -5.50 5.01 0.39
N THR A 247 -6.43 4.37 1.10
CA THR A 247 -6.20 3.11 1.81
C THR A 247 -7.06 2.02 1.18
N ALA A 248 -6.46 0.87 0.89
CA ALA A 248 -7.14 -0.23 0.22
C ALA A 248 -6.65 -1.61 0.69
N ASN A 249 -7.38 -2.65 0.27
CA ASN A 249 -6.91 -4.02 0.32
C ASN A 249 -6.23 -4.33 -1.02
N ILE A 250 -4.92 -4.55 -1.00
CA ILE A 250 -4.10 -4.70 -2.21
C ILE A 250 -3.72 -6.19 -2.36
N PRO A 251 -3.86 -6.81 -3.55
CA PRO A 251 -3.35 -8.16 -3.78
C PRO A 251 -1.88 -8.27 -3.37
N PHE A 252 -1.54 -9.31 -2.63
CA PHE A 252 -0.17 -9.56 -2.18
C PHE A 252 0.35 -10.81 -2.87
N THR A 253 1.59 -10.76 -3.35
CA THR A 253 2.30 -11.96 -3.82
C THR A 253 3.41 -12.28 -2.83
N PRO A 254 3.16 -13.16 -1.83
CA PRO A 254 4.17 -13.52 -0.86
C PRO A 254 5.30 -14.29 -1.54
N THR A 255 6.55 -14.07 -1.11
CA THR A 255 7.70 -14.79 -1.68
C THR A 255 7.78 -16.19 -1.06
N PRO A 256 7.58 -17.27 -1.83
CA PRO A 256 7.70 -18.62 -1.30
C PRO A 256 9.16 -18.98 -1.07
N ARG A 257 9.43 -19.70 0.01
CA ARG A 257 10.71 -20.37 0.25
C ARG A 257 10.89 -21.47 -0.78
N SER A 258 12.14 -21.69 -1.21
CA SER A 258 12.48 -22.76 -2.15
C SER A 258 11.93 -24.10 -1.66
N HIS A 259 11.20 -24.81 -2.52
CA HIS A 259 10.64 -26.12 -2.26
C HIS A 259 10.79 -27.02 -3.49
N SER A 260 10.73 -28.34 -3.27
CA SER A 260 10.75 -29.33 -4.34
C SER A 260 9.35 -29.57 -4.90
N GLY A 261 9.23 -29.66 -6.23
CA GLY A 261 7.98 -30.02 -6.92
C GLY A 261 7.01 -28.84 -7.08
N PRO A 262 5.84 -29.05 -7.72
CA PRO A 262 4.80 -28.03 -7.83
C PRO A 262 4.02 -27.85 -6.52
N MET A 263 3.52 -26.64 -6.27
CA MET A 263 2.63 -26.38 -5.14
C MET A 263 1.34 -27.17 -5.27
N GLN A 264 0.88 -27.72 -4.16
CA GLN A 264 -0.42 -28.38 -4.11
C GLN A 264 -1.55 -27.34 -4.27
N PRO A 265 -2.69 -27.69 -4.89
CA PRO A 265 -3.76 -26.71 -5.18
C PRO A 265 -4.23 -25.92 -3.96
N ARG A 266 -4.39 -26.57 -2.80
CA ARG A 266 -4.79 -25.89 -1.54
C ARG A 266 -3.71 -24.91 -1.05
N THR A 267 -2.44 -25.28 -1.16
CA THR A 267 -1.32 -24.41 -0.79
C THR A 267 -1.28 -23.19 -1.73
N LYS A 268 -1.35 -23.44 -3.04
CA LYS A 268 -1.37 -22.39 -4.06
C LYS A 268 -2.51 -21.39 -3.84
N ALA A 269 -3.70 -21.86 -3.50
CA ALA A 269 -4.84 -20.98 -3.22
C ALA A 269 -4.59 -20.00 -2.06
N ILE A 270 -3.86 -20.40 -1.01
CA ILE A 270 -3.53 -19.48 0.10
C ILE A 270 -2.58 -18.37 -0.37
N PHE A 271 -1.59 -18.69 -1.21
CA PHE A 271 -0.68 -17.70 -1.80
C PHE A 271 -1.40 -16.78 -2.79
N ASP A 272 -2.23 -17.33 -3.68
CA ASP A 272 -2.96 -16.58 -4.71
C ASP A 272 -4.00 -15.62 -4.11
N HIS A 273 -4.52 -15.91 -2.91
CA HIS A 273 -5.51 -15.08 -2.20
C HIS A 273 -4.90 -14.23 -1.07
N ALA A 274 -3.58 -14.10 -1.01
CA ALA A 274 -2.93 -13.24 -0.05
C ALA A 274 -3.22 -11.76 -0.36
N VAL A 275 -3.42 -10.94 0.69
CA VAL A 275 -3.83 -9.54 0.57
C VAL A 275 -3.13 -8.68 1.63
N LEU A 276 -2.60 -7.54 1.20
CA LEU A 276 -2.15 -6.46 2.09
C LEU A 276 -3.36 -5.62 2.51
N ARG A 277 -3.87 -5.84 3.72
CA ARG A 277 -5.11 -5.22 4.19
C ARG A 277 -4.90 -3.83 4.79
N ALA A 278 -5.80 -2.90 4.47
CA ALA A 278 -5.74 -1.50 4.92
C ALA A 278 -4.35 -0.88 4.70
N THR A 279 -3.86 -0.96 3.47
CA THR A 279 -2.52 -0.53 3.06
C THR A 279 -2.62 0.77 2.26
N PRO A 280 -1.68 1.72 2.41
CA PRO A 280 -1.62 2.89 1.53
C PRO A 280 -1.49 2.44 0.07
N LEU A 281 -2.42 2.88 -0.77
CA LEU A 281 -2.33 2.71 -2.21
C LEU A 281 -1.49 3.85 -2.78
N ILE A 282 -0.26 3.51 -3.17
CA ILE A 282 0.73 4.47 -3.66
C ILE A 282 0.51 4.71 -5.16
N ALA A 283 0.52 5.98 -5.57
CA ALA A 283 0.73 6.38 -6.96
C ALA A 283 2.16 6.93 -7.13
N ASP A 284 2.85 6.47 -8.17
CA ASP A 284 4.21 6.90 -8.51
C ASP A 284 4.16 7.85 -9.72
N LEU A 285 4.47 9.13 -9.50
CA LEU A 285 4.50 10.13 -10.56
C LEU A 285 5.77 10.05 -11.42
N GLN A 286 6.75 9.20 -11.09
CA GLN A 286 7.90 8.91 -11.95
C GLN A 286 7.50 8.09 -13.18
N ASP A 287 6.51 7.21 -13.05
CA ASP A 287 6.00 6.38 -14.15
C ASP A 287 5.15 7.20 -15.13
N GLY A 288 4.54 8.28 -14.66
CA GLY A 288 3.87 9.27 -15.48
C GLY A 288 2.86 10.13 -14.72
N PRO A 289 2.13 11.00 -15.43
CA PRO A 289 1.08 11.85 -14.86
C PRO A 289 -0.06 11.06 -14.22
N ILE A 290 -0.70 11.68 -13.23
CA ILE A 290 -1.94 11.21 -12.62
C ILE A 290 -3.11 12.01 -13.19
N GLY A 291 -4.09 11.31 -13.76
CA GLY A 291 -5.36 11.87 -14.16
C GLY A 291 -6.44 11.60 -13.12
N ILE A 292 -7.17 12.61 -12.67
CA ILE A 292 -8.24 12.50 -11.67
C ILE A 292 -9.54 12.96 -12.32
N TRP A 293 -10.59 12.16 -12.20
CA TRP A 293 -11.91 12.51 -12.75
C TRP A 293 -13.06 12.03 -11.86
N GLY A 294 -14.23 12.66 -12.01
CA GLY A 294 -15.40 12.38 -11.19
C GLY A 294 -16.03 13.67 -10.65
N SER A 295 -16.61 13.60 -9.45
CA SER A 295 -17.18 14.80 -8.83
C SER A 295 -16.07 15.81 -8.51
N ARG A 296 -16.36 17.10 -8.74
CA ARG A 296 -15.36 18.17 -8.64
C ARG A 296 -14.73 18.26 -7.25
N ASP A 297 -15.57 18.23 -6.21
CA ASP A 297 -15.12 18.37 -4.82
C ASP A 297 -14.21 17.21 -4.40
N GLU A 298 -14.59 15.98 -4.75
CA GLU A 298 -13.79 14.77 -4.45
C GLU A 298 -12.46 14.78 -5.23
N CYS A 299 -12.48 15.18 -6.51
CA CYS A 299 -11.26 15.32 -7.31
C CYS A 299 -10.30 16.32 -6.68
N LEU A 300 -10.81 17.47 -6.24
CA LEU A 300 -10.02 18.51 -5.59
C LEU A 300 -9.45 18.04 -4.25
N CYS A 301 -10.22 17.34 -3.43
CA CYS A 301 -9.75 16.78 -2.17
C CYS A 301 -8.55 15.85 -2.37
N ILE A 302 -8.60 14.97 -3.39
CA ILE A 302 -7.51 14.06 -3.72
C ILE A 302 -6.32 14.85 -4.28
N ALA A 303 -6.53 15.75 -5.22
CA ALA A 303 -5.46 16.50 -5.87
C ALA A 303 -4.70 17.39 -4.86
N ARG A 304 -5.42 18.10 -3.98
CA ARG A 304 -4.83 18.89 -2.88
C ARG A 304 -4.00 18.02 -1.95
N SER A 305 -4.52 16.84 -1.60
CA SER A 305 -3.81 15.88 -0.78
C SER A 305 -2.50 15.45 -1.43
N LEU A 306 -2.52 15.02 -2.69
CA LEU A 306 -1.31 14.60 -3.41
C LEU A 306 -0.26 15.71 -3.46
N VAL A 307 -0.67 16.95 -3.75
CA VAL A 307 0.23 18.12 -3.75
C VAL A 307 0.83 18.35 -2.36
N CYS A 308 0.02 18.32 -1.29
CA CYS A 308 0.51 18.52 0.07
C CYS A 308 1.45 17.40 0.53
N GLN A 309 1.16 16.15 0.18
CA GLN A 309 2.02 15.00 0.48
C GLN A 309 3.39 15.15 -0.21
N LEU A 310 3.40 15.41 -1.52
CA LEU A 310 4.62 15.53 -2.31
C LEU A 310 5.50 16.70 -1.84
N THR A 311 4.90 17.85 -1.56
CA THR A 311 5.61 19.05 -1.08
C THR A 311 6.07 18.96 0.38
N THR A 312 5.51 18.04 1.15
CA THR A 312 6.00 17.72 2.50
C THR A 312 7.15 16.72 2.47
N LEU A 313 7.08 15.71 1.58
CA LEU A 313 8.08 14.64 1.52
C LEU A 313 9.38 15.06 0.82
N SER A 314 9.30 15.90 -0.22
CA SER A 314 10.44 16.41 -0.97
C SER A 314 10.45 17.94 -0.94
N GLY A 315 11.61 18.56 -0.72
CA GLY A 315 11.69 20.02 -0.58
C GLY A 315 11.87 20.75 -1.92
N PRO A 316 11.84 22.09 -1.91
CA PRO A 316 11.89 22.91 -3.12
C PRO A 316 13.20 22.82 -3.91
N ALA A 317 14.31 22.39 -3.29
CA ALA A 317 15.55 22.05 -4.01
C ALA A 317 15.48 20.72 -4.80
N ASP A 318 14.50 19.87 -4.51
CA ASP A 318 14.30 18.61 -5.23
C ASP A 318 13.35 18.77 -6.42
N PHE A 319 12.30 19.60 -6.30
CA PHE A 319 11.40 19.90 -7.41
C PHE A 319 10.68 21.24 -7.26
N ARG A 320 10.19 21.76 -8.39
CA ARG A 320 9.31 22.94 -8.46
C ARG A 320 7.86 22.53 -8.75
N LEU A 321 6.92 23.27 -8.18
CA LEU A 321 5.48 23.09 -8.41
C LEU A 321 4.98 24.21 -9.32
N ALA A 322 4.39 23.83 -10.44
CA ALA A 322 3.65 24.75 -11.31
C ALA A 322 2.14 24.49 -11.20
N VAL A 323 1.33 25.54 -11.21
CA VAL A 323 -0.13 25.45 -11.15
C VAL A 323 -0.71 26.24 -12.31
N ALA A 324 -1.49 25.56 -13.14
CA ALA A 324 -2.09 26.10 -14.35
C ALA A 324 -3.60 25.84 -14.33
N THR A 325 -4.39 26.91 -14.20
CA THR A 325 -5.85 26.86 -14.12
C THR A 325 -6.49 28.08 -14.76
N ASP A 326 -7.83 28.15 -14.79
CA ASP A 326 -8.60 29.29 -15.27
C ASP A 326 -9.06 30.20 -14.11
N GLU A 327 -9.64 31.35 -14.46
CA GLU A 327 -10.10 32.34 -13.46
C GLU A 327 -11.22 31.78 -12.57
N ALA A 328 -12.08 30.92 -13.11
CA ALA A 328 -13.20 30.32 -12.38
C ALA A 328 -12.74 29.34 -11.29
N ARG A 329 -11.63 28.64 -11.53
CA ARG A 329 -11.05 27.64 -10.61
C ARG A 329 -9.84 28.17 -9.83
N ALA A 330 -9.53 29.47 -9.96
CA ALA A 330 -8.38 30.10 -9.33
C ALA A 330 -8.36 29.95 -7.79
N GLU A 331 -9.50 30.18 -7.13
CA GLU A 331 -9.60 30.12 -5.65
C GLU A 331 -9.26 28.73 -5.10
N ASP A 332 -9.56 27.67 -5.85
CA ASP A 332 -9.31 26.28 -5.43
C ASP A 332 -7.83 25.99 -5.21
N TRP A 333 -6.96 26.76 -5.88
CA TRP A 333 -5.52 26.55 -5.93
C TRP A 333 -4.70 27.66 -5.28
N ARG A 334 -5.31 28.78 -4.85
CA ARG A 334 -4.58 29.89 -4.22
C ARG A 334 -3.75 29.48 -3.00
N PHE A 335 -4.12 28.40 -2.32
CA PHE A 335 -3.34 27.88 -1.20
C PHE A 335 -1.90 27.52 -1.58
N THR A 336 -1.64 27.15 -2.85
CA THR A 336 -0.31 26.80 -3.35
C THR A 336 0.66 27.99 -3.38
N ALA A 337 0.15 29.22 -3.30
CA ALA A 337 0.97 30.42 -3.15
C ALA A 337 1.69 30.49 -1.78
N TRP A 338 1.32 29.66 -0.82
CA TRP A 338 2.09 29.50 0.43
C TRP A 338 3.26 28.54 0.27
N LEU A 339 3.22 27.62 -0.70
CA LEU A 339 4.23 26.57 -0.84
C LEU A 339 5.54 27.18 -1.37
N PRO A 340 6.71 26.85 -0.78
CA PRO A 340 8.00 27.33 -1.27
C PRO A 340 8.35 26.74 -2.65
N HIS A 341 7.75 25.61 -3.03
CA HIS A 341 7.95 24.94 -4.30
C HIS A 341 7.49 25.73 -5.52
N THR A 342 6.60 26.71 -5.34
CA THR A 342 6.06 27.50 -6.47
C THR A 342 6.94 28.69 -6.83
N GLN A 343 7.98 29.02 -6.07
CA GLN A 343 8.87 30.15 -6.37
C GLN A 343 9.72 29.89 -7.61
N THR A 344 9.84 30.90 -8.51
CA THR A 344 10.62 30.77 -9.76
C THR A 344 12.12 31.05 -9.58
N GLY A 345 12.52 31.73 -8.50
CA GLY A 345 13.91 32.04 -8.20
C GLY A 345 14.10 32.68 -6.82
N SER A 346 15.35 32.94 -6.44
CA SER A 346 15.72 33.51 -5.13
C SER A 346 15.65 35.04 -5.08
N THR A 347 15.56 35.72 -6.23
CA THR A 347 15.65 37.18 -6.35
C THR A 347 14.32 37.90 -6.14
N ASN A 348 13.20 37.34 -6.62
CA ASN A 348 11.87 37.90 -6.43
C ASN A 348 10.93 36.89 -5.74
N PRO A 349 10.62 37.06 -4.44
CA PRO A 349 9.76 36.12 -3.71
C PRO A 349 8.30 36.15 -4.16
N HIS A 350 7.91 37.14 -4.96
CA HIS A 350 6.56 37.27 -5.52
C HIS A 350 6.39 36.53 -6.85
N GLU A 351 7.49 36.17 -7.51
CA GLU A 351 7.42 35.48 -8.79
C GLU A 351 7.23 33.98 -8.56
N ARG A 352 6.10 33.45 -9.07
CA ARG A 352 5.68 32.08 -8.82
C ARG A 352 5.21 31.41 -10.11
N PHE A 353 5.43 30.10 -10.21
CA PHE A 353 4.83 29.23 -11.22
C PHE A 353 3.34 28.98 -10.93
N ILE A 354 2.56 30.05 -10.79
CA ILE A 354 1.12 29.99 -10.58
C ILE A 354 0.47 30.88 -11.63
N ALA A 355 -0.32 30.27 -12.49
CA ALA A 355 -1.14 30.96 -13.46
C ALA A 355 -2.62 30.63 -13.20
N LEU A 356 -3.38 31.67 -12.85
CA LEU A 356 -4.79 31.60 -12.46
C LEU A 356 -5.72 32.12 -13.56
N ASP A 357 -5.23 32.16 -14.80
CA ASP A 357 -5.95 32.53 -16.00
C ASP A 357 -5.41 31.66 -17.16
N THR A 358 -6.29 31.24 -18.07
CA THR A 358 -5.94 30.33 -19.17
C THR A 358 -4.87 30.89 -20.10
N THR A 359 -4.86 32.21 -20.35
CA THR A 359 -3.86 32.86 -21.21
C THR A 359 -2.50 32.87 -20.53
N GLN A 360 -2.46 33.26 -19.25
CA GLN A 360 -1.24 33.19 -18.44
C GLN A 360 -0.73 31.76 -18.30
N ALA A 361 -1.62 30.80 -18.09
CA ALA A 361 -1.29 29.39 -17.95
C ALA A 361 -0.67 28.83 -19.24
N SER A 362 -1.27 29.13 -20.39
CA SER A 362 -0.72 28.76 -21.69
C SER A 362 0.65 29.39 -21.94
N SER A 363 0.84 30.65 -21.56
CA SER A 363 2.13 31.32 -21.69
C SER A 363 3.19 30.73 -20.75
N MET A 364 2.83 30.44 -19.50
CA MET A 364 3.70 29.81 -18.52
C MET A 364 4.12 28.42 -18.99
N LEU A 365 3.17 27.58 -19.46
CA LEU A 365 3.48 26.25 -19.98
C LEU A 365 4.40 26.31 -21.21
N ARG A 366 4.23 27.27 -22.11
CA ARG A 366 5.19 27.49 -23.21
C ARG A 366 6.59 27.83 -22.70
N GLY A 367 6.70 28.75 -21.74
CA GLY A 367 7.98 29.07 -21.11
C GLY A 367 8.62 27.86 -20.40
N LEU A 368 7.82 27.05 -19.71
CA LEU A 368 8.28 25.81 -19.07
C LEU A 368 8.77 24.79 -20.10
N ARG A 369 8.07 24.64 -21.22
CA ARG A 369 8.50 23.82 -22.37
C ARG A 369 9.87 24.25 -22.87
N ASP A 370 10.09 25.56 -23.01
CA ASP A 370 11.36 26.10 -23.48
C ASP A 370 12.48 25.88 -22.46
N LEU A 371 12.17 26.02 -21.16
CA LEU A 371 13.09 25.69 -20.07
C LEU A 371 13.48 24.21 -20.06
N LEU A 372 12.66 23.30 -20.61
CA LEU A 372 13.04 21.89 -20.69
C LEU A 372 14.29 21.65 -21.54
N ASN A 373 14.60 22.56 -22.47
CA ASN A 373 15.77 22.47 -23.35
C ASN A 373 17.06 23.03 -22.71
N THR A 374 17.00 23.51 -21.47
CA THR A 374 18.18 23.98 -20.74
C THR A 374 19.06 22.80 -20.26
N PRO A 375 20.37 23.01 -20.00
CA PRO A 375 21.29 21.92 -19.64
C PRO A 375 21.02 21.27 -18.27
N GLU A 376 20.46 22.01 -17.31
CA GLU A 376 20.16 21.54 -15.95
C GLU A 376 18.75 21.95 -15.49
N PRO A 377 17.69 21.40 -16.09
CA PRO A 377 16.34 21.77 -15.73
C PRO A 377 15.91 21.10 -14.42
N ALA A 378 15.25 21.86 -13.55
CA ALA A 378 14.70 21.33 -12.30
C ALA A 378 13.63 20.25 -12.56
N SER A 379 13.52 19.27 -11.66
CA SER A 379 12.35 18.37 -11.63
C SER A 379 11.10 19.21 -11.38
N MET A 380 10.00 18.85 -12.02
CA MET A 380 8.79 19.66 -12.00
C MET A 380 7.54 18.81 -11.80
N LEU A 381 6.62 19.32 -10.98
CA LEU A 381 5.27 18.82 -10.85
C LEU A 381 4.32 19.90 -11.36
N ILE A 382 3.45 19.56 -12.30
CA ILE A 382 2.49 20.49 -12.88
C ILE A 382 1.08 20.09 -12.46
N VAL A 383 0.36 20.98 -11.78
CA VAL A 383 -1.07 20.84 -11.55
C VAL A 383 -1.80 21.51 -12.70
N VAL A 384 -2.67 20.76 -13.37
CA VAL A 384 -3.48 21.25 -14.48
C VAL A 384 -4.94 21.06 -14.13
N ASP A 385 -5.64 22.17 -14.04
CA ASP A 385 -7.06 22.22 -13.75
C ASP A 385 -7.76 23.18 -14.71
N ASP A 386 -7.56 22.90 -15.99
CA ASP A 386 -8.24 23.55 -17.11
C ASP A 386 -8.19 22.66 -18.34
N LEU A 387 -9.37 22.29 -18.84
CA LEU A 387 -9.54 21.47 -20.03
C LEU A 387 -8.99 22.17 -21.28
N ALA A 388 -9.00 23.49 -21.34
CA ALA A 388 -8.45 24.22 -22.48
C ALA A 388 -6.93 23.98 -22.64
N LEU A 389 -6.24 23.64 -21.55
CA LEU A 389 -4.79 23.40 -21.54
C LEU A 389 -4.41 21.97 -21.94
N THR A 390 -5.37 21.03 -21.94
CA THR A 390 -5.16 19.62 -22.34
C THR A 390 -5.65 19.34 -23.76
N GLN A 391 -6.49 20.22 -24.30
CA GLN A 391 -7.10 20.11 -25.62
C GLN A 391 -6.33 20.87 -26.70
N GLY A 392 -6.63 20.55 -27.97
CA GLY A 392 -6.05 21.23 -29.13
C GLY A 392 -4.81 20.53 -29.71
N ARG A 393 -4.44 21.02 -30.90
CA ARG A 393 -3.29 20.51 -31.67
C ARG A 393 -1.96 21.04 -31.14
N ASP A 394 -1.89 22.33 -30.79
CA ASP A 394 -0.75 22.94 -30.11
C ASP A 394 -1.03 22.95 -28.61
N CYS A 395 -0.55 21.91 -27.92
CA CYS A 395 -0.76 21.72 -26.48
C CYS A 395 0.61 21.64 -25.80
N PRO A 396 1.12 22.76 -25.24
CA PRO A 396 2.42 22.80 -24.60
C PRO A 396 2.58 21.78 -23.47
N LEU A 397 1.49 21.50 -22.74
CA LEU A 397 1.48 20.47 -21.70
C LEU A 397 1.80 19.08 -22.28
N ARG A 398 1.20 18.72 -23.42
CA ARG A 398 1.46 17.43 -24.06
C ARG A 398 2.92 17.31 -24.46
N ASP A 399 3.49 18.35 -25.07
CA ASP A 399 4.92 18.39 -25.42
C ASP A 399 5.81 18.20 -24.18
N ILE A 400 5.45 18.83 -23.05
CA ILE A 400 6.20 18.70 -21.80
C ILE A 400 6.14 17.26 -21.26
N LEU A 401 4.96 16.64 -21.28
CA LEU A 401 4.75 15.31 -20.70
C LEU A 401 5.29 14.19 -21.60
N GLU A 402 5.33 14.41 -22.92
CA GLU A 402 5.92 13.47 -23.88
C GLU A 402 7.43 13.63 -24.03
N TYR A 403 8.02 14.69 -23.46
CA TYR A 403 9.45 14.96 -23.55
C TYR A 403 10.29 13.79 -23.01
N ARG A 404 11.09 13.17 -23.88
CA ARG A 404 12.09 12.15 -23.54
C ARG A 404 13.48 12.67 -23.87
N PRO A 405 14.43 12.71 -22.91
CA PRO A 405 15.79 13.17 -23.19
C PRO A 405 16.52 12.20 -24.15
N GLU A 406 17.19 12.74 -25.17
CA GLU A 406 17.82 11.96 -26.26
C GLU A 406 19.05 11.12 -25.82
N ARG A 407 19.71 11.48 -24.71
CA ARG A 407 20.94 10.80 -24.24
C ARG A 407 20.70 10.00 -22.95
N ARG A 408 20.56 8.68 -23.09
CA ARG A 408 20.37 7.69 -22.00
C ARG A 408 21.41 7.78 -20.87
N GLU A 409 22.64 8.21 -21.14
CA GLU A 409 23.74 8.23 -20.17
C GLU A 409 23.93 9.58 -19.44
N GLN A 410 23.28 10.66 -19.88
CA GLN A 410 23.27 11.97 -19.21
C GLN A 410 21.98 12.23 -18.43
N ALA A 411 21.14 11.20 -18.24
CA ALA A 411 19.95 11.25 -17.41
C ALA A 411 20.32 11.37 -15.91
N ALA A 412 20.81 12.55 -15.51
CA ALA A 412 20.42 13.06 -14.21
C ALA A 412 18.90 12.98 -14.18
N ARG A 413 18.36 12.05 -13.38
CA ARG A 413 16.97 11.58 -13.40
C ARG A 413 16.00 12.75 -13.22
N ARG A 414 15.63 13.35 -14.35
CA ARG A 414 14.69 14.46 -14.41
C ARG A 414 13.30 13.87 -14.46
N PHE A 415 12.48 14.23 -13.48
CA PHE A 415 11.08 13.81 -13.42
C PHE A 415 10.20 15.03 -13.63
N VAL A 416 9.59 15.11 -14.80
CA VAL A 416 8.49 16.02 -15.08
C VAL A 416 7.22 15.19 -15.11
N SER A 417 6.27 15.54 -14.26
CA SER A 417 4.99 14.85 -14.17
C SER A 417 3.89 15.85 -13.86
N ALA A 418 2.64 15.40 -13.95
CA ALA A 418 1.49 16.25 -13.72
C ALA A 418 0.38 15.57 -12.92
N ILE A 419 -0.41 16.39 -12.23
CA ILE A 419 -1.71 16.03 -11.68
C ILE A 419 -2.74 16.78 -12.51
N ILE A 420 -3.57 16.04 -13.25
CA ILE A 420 -4.51 16.60 -14.23
C ILE A 420 -5.92 16.27 -13.75
N ILE A 421 -6.77 17.29 -13.62
CA ILE A 421 -8.17 17.12 -13.24
C ILE A 421 -9.05 17.29 -14.48
N ALA A 422 -9.98 16.36 -14.67
CA ALA A 422 -10.98 16.44 -15.73
C ALA A 422 -12.37 16.00 -15.22
N PRO A 423 -13.47 16.57 -15.74
CA PRO A 423 -14.82 16.10 -15.44
C PRO A 423 -15.08 14.63 -15.80
N THR A 424 -14.54 14.16 -16.94
CA THR A 424 -14.74 12.79 -17.43
C THR A 424 -13.43 12.13 -17.83
N VAL A 425 -13.42 10.79 -17.86
CA VAL A 425 -12.24 10.01 -18.21
C VAL A 425 -11.74 10.28 -19.64
N ASP A 426 -12.64 10.50 -20.60
CA ASP A 426 -12.30 10.72 -22.02
C ASP A 426 -11.58 12.05 -22.28
N GLN A 427 -11.60 12.95 -21.28
CA GLN A 427 -10.93 14.24 -21.35
C GLN A 427 -9.52 14.21 -20.73
N LEU A 428 -9.13 13.10 -20.09
CA LEU A 428 -7.78 12.92 -19.58
C LEU A 428 -6.82 12.64 -20.74
N PRO A 429 -5.61 13.24 -20.74
CA PRO A 429 -4.59 12.90 -21.72
C PRO A 429 -4.20 11.41 -21.67
N SER A 430 -3.98 10.80 -22.83
CA SER A 430 -3.56 9.39 -22.94
C SER A 430 -2.20 9.09 -22.32
N VAL A 431 -1.41 10.13 -21.99
CA VAL A 431 -0.12 10.01 -21.31
C VAL A 431 -0.25 9.76 -19.80
N CYS A 432 -1.45 9.91 -19.22
CA CYS A 432 -1.69 9.62 -17.81
C CYS A 432 -1.41 8.14 -17.51
N HIS A 433 -0.44 7.88 -16.63
CA HIS A 433 -0.07 6.54 -16.20
C HIS A 433 -1.11 5.99 -15.21
N THR A 434 -1.48 6.80 -14.21
CA THR A 434 -2.44 6.43 -13.18
C THR A 434 -3.71 7.25 -13.36
N VAL A 435 -4.85 6.57 -13.39
CA VAL A 435 -6.17 7.20 -13.51
C VAL A 435 -6.95 6.96 -12.23
N VAL A 436 -7.43 8.03 -11.61
CA VAL A 436 -8.14 8.04 -10.35
C VAL A 436 -9.58 8.49 -10.61
N HIS A 437 -10.53 7.57 -10.44
CA HIS A 437 -11.95 7.88 -10.47
C HIS A 437 -12.43 8.20 -9.05
N ALA A 438 -12.69 9.48 -8.79
CA ALA A 438 -13.23 10.00 -7.55
C ALA A 438 -14.76 9.84 -7.53
N LYS A 439 -15.24 8.83 -6.79
CA LYS A 439 -16.67 8.60 -6.57
C LYS A 439 -17.14 9.44 -5.38
N THR A 440 -18.41 9.29 -5.02
CA THR A 440 -19.00 9.91 -3.85
C THR A 440 -18.51 9.27 -2.56
N ASP A 441 -18.56 10.03 -1.46
CA ASP A 441 -18.37 9.52 -0.09
C ASP A 441 -16.96 8.97 0.15
N ASN A 442 -15.96 9.68 -0.37
CA ASN A 442 -14.54 9.34 -0.28
C ASN A 442 -14.17 7.96 -0.87
N GLU A 443 -15.00 7.35 -1.74
CA GLU A 443 -14.62 6.13 -2.45
C GLU A 443 -13.88 6.46 -3.75
N VAL A 444 -12.78 5.75 -4.01
CA VAL A 444 -11.97 5.92 -5.21
C VAL A 444 -11.76 4.58 -5.90
N THR A 445 -11.66 4.62 -7.22
CA THR A 445 -11.11 3.51 -8.02
C THR A 445 -9.85 4.00 -8.72
N VAL A 446 -8.76 3.26 -8.56
CA VAL A 446 -7.47 3.59 -9.19
C VAL A 446 -7.16 2.55 -10.24
N THR A 447 -6.86 3.01 -11.44
CA THR A 447 -6.57 2.18 -12.60
C THR A 447 -5.20 2.55 -13.17
N ILE A 448 -4.41 1.55 -13.55
CA ILE A 448 -3.21 1.72 -14.36
C ILE A 448 -3.49 1.06 -15.72
N PRO A 449 -3.95 1.83 -16.73
CA PRO A 449 -4.49 1.27 -17.97
C PRO A 449 -3.49 0.39 -18.73
N SER A 450 -2.22 0.78 -18.76
CA SER A 450 -1.15 0.03 -19.44
C SER A 450 -0.87 -1.34 -18.83
N GLN A 451 -1.19 -1.52 -17.55
CA GLN A 451 -0.94 -2.75 -16.80
C GLN A 451 -2.22 -3.59 -16.61
N SER A 452 -3.37 -3.08 -17.05
CA SER A 452 -4.69 -3.67 -16.76
C SER A 452 -4.94 -3.89 -15.26
N GLU A 453 -4.32 -3.06 -14.42
CA GLU A 453 -4.51 -3.09 -12.97
C GLU A 453 -5.65 -2.15 -12.58
N CYS A 454 -6.54 -2.63 -11.72
CA CYS A 454 -7.66 -1.87 -11.20
C CYS A 454 -7.85 -2.21 -9.72
N THR A 455 -7.70 -1.20 -8.86
CA THR A 455 -7.98 -1.32 -7.43
C THR A 455 -9.27 -0.56 -7.14
N THR A 456 -10.31 -1.30 -6.78
CA THR A 456 -11.62 -0.75 -6.37
C THR A 456 -11.70 -0.61 -4.85
N HIS A 457 -12.74 0.10 -4.38
CA HIS A 457 -13.02 0.29 -2.95
C HIS A 457 -11.84 0.89 -2.17
N VAL A 458 -11.17 1.86 -2.78
CA VAL A 458 -10.11 2.62 -2.12
C VAL A 458 -10.75 3.73 -1.31
N THR A 459 -10.48 3.80 -0.01
CA THR A 459 -10.90 4.95 0.80
C THR A 459 -9.91 6.09 0.56
N ALA A 460 -10.39 7.19 -0.01
CA ALA A 460 -9.58 8.33 -0.44
C ALA A 460 -8.78 8.90 0.73
N ALA A 461 -7.52 9.26 0.46
CA ALA A 461 -6.71 10.08 1.35
C ALA A 461 -6.95 11.57 1.06
N GLY A 462 -8.21 11.99 0.93
CA GLY A 462 -8.60 13.35 0.56
C GLY A 462 -8.27 14.40 1.63
N VAL A 463 -8.02 15.64 1.19
CA VAL A 463 -7.77 16.79 2.07
C VAL A 463 -8.64 17.96 1.61
N ASP A 464 -9.50 18.47 2.50
CA ASP A 464 -10.35 19.62 2.22
C ASP A 464 -9.54 20.91 2.00
N ALA A 465 -10.21 21.96 1.51
CA ALA A 465 -9.56 23.23 1.16
C ALA A 465 -8.94 23.96 2.37
N ASP A 466 -9.56 23.89 3.54
CA ASP A 466 -9.10 24.59 4.74
C ASP A 466 -7.87 23.90 5.32
N THR A 467 -7.90 22.57 5.39
CA THR A 467 -6.77 21.73 5.79
C THR A 467 -5.60 21.90 4.82
N ALA A 468 -5.83 21.91 3.51
CA ALA A 468 -4.77 22.15 2.51
C ALA A 468 -4.14 23.55 2.68
N ARG A 469 -4.96 24.57 2.95
CA ARG A 469 -4.49 25.94 3.19
C ARG A 469 -3.65 26.05 4.45
N ASP A 470 -4.11 25.45 5.54
CA ASP A 470 -3.37 25.44 6.80
C ASP A 470 -2.06 24.65 6.68
N TRP A 471 -2.09 23.50 5.99
CA TRP A 471 -0.90 22.70 5.70
C TRP A 471 0.13 23.49 4.89
N ALA A 472 -0.28 24.13 3.79
CA ALA A 472 0.62 24.96 2.99
C ALA A 472 1.22 26.14 3.78
N ARG A 473 0.44 26.78 4.65
CA ARG A 473 0.93 27.82 5.58
C ARG A 473 1.94 27.30 6.60
N ARG A 474 1.80 26.05 7.05
CA ARG A 474 2.78 25.41 7.95
C ARG A 474 4.10 25.16 7.21
N LEU A 475 4.05 24.71 5.96
CA LEU A 475 5.23 24.53 5.12
C LEU A 475 5.93 25.85 4.76
N ALA A 476 5.18 26.94 4.58
CA ALA A 476 5.71 28.26 4.21
C ALA A 476 6.70 28.86 5.24
N ARG A 477 6.76 28.30 6.45
CA ARG A 477 7.66 28.75 7.51
C ARG A 477 9.09 28.29 7.30
N TYR A 478 9.31 27.25 6.50
CA TYR A 478 10.62 26.65 6.31
C TYR A 478 11.28 27.19 5.06
N ASP A 479 12.56 27.48 5.20
CA ASP A 479 13.46 27.69 4.08
C ASP A 479 14.34 26.45 3.90
N ASP A 480 14.66 26.16 2.65
CA ASP A 480 15.47 25.01 2.25
C ASP A 480 16.83 25.51 1.77
N PRO A 481 17.88 25.45 2.61
CA PRO A 481 19.19 26.00 2.27
C PRO A 481 19.87 25.30 1.07
N SER A 482 19.29 24.19 0.59
CA SER A 482 19.77 23.48 -0.59
C SER A 482 19.29 24.11 -1.90
N VAL A 483 18.39 25.11 -1.84
CA VAL A 483 17.97 25.89 -2.99
C VAL A 483 19.10 26.85 -3.35
N THR A 484 19.84 26.53 -4.42
CA THR A 484 20.86 27.40 -5.04
C THR A 484 20.26 28.38 -6.01
#